data_AF-G5BL75-F1
#
_entry.id   AF-G5BL75-F1
#
_cell.length_a   1.000
_cell.length_b   1.000
_cell.length_c   1.000
_cell.angle_alpha   90.00
_cell.angle_beta   90.00
_cell.angle_gamma   90.00
#
_symmetry.space_group_name_H-M   'P 1'
#
loop_
_entity.id
_entity.type
_entity.pdbx_description
1 polymer ?
#
loop_
_entity_poly.entity_id
_entity_poly.type
_entity_poly.pdbx_seq_one_letter_code
_entity_poly.pdbx_strand_id
1 'polypeptide(L)'
;MYECRERYDDPDISAGKIKQFCKACNTQVHLHPKRLNHKYNLVSLPKDLPDWDRRRGCIPCQKMELFAVLCIETSHYIAFVKYGKDNSAWLFFDSMADRDGGQNGFNIPQVTPCLEVGEYLKMSPEDLHSLDSRRIQGCARQLLCDAYMCMYQSPTMSLYK
;
A
#
# COMPACT_ATOMS: atom_id res chain seq x y z
N MET A 1 7.06 -19.24 15.34
CA MET A 1 7.26 -17.78 15.49
C MET A 1 6.16 -17.25 16.38
N TYR A 2 6.41 -16.26 17.23
CA TYR A 2 5.42 -15.73 18.17
C TYR A 2 5.11 -14.28 17.85
N GLU A 3 3.84 -13.88 17.94
CA GLU A 3 3.41 -12.49 17.89
C GLU A 3 2.89 -12.03 19.24
N CYS A 4 3.13 -10.77 19.58
CA CYS A 4 2.58 -10.14 20.77
C CYS A 4 1.81 -8.89 20.34
N ARG A 5 0.48 -8.90 20.50
CA ARG A 5 -0.38 -7.77 20.07
C ARG A 5 -0.34 -6.60 21.06
N GLU A 6 -0.18 -6.89 22.35
CA GLU A 6 -0.03 -5.89 23.43
C GLU A 6 1.26 -5.05 23.33
N ARG A 7 2.03 -5.23 22.25
CA ARG A 7 3.29 -4.56 21.96
C ARG A 7 3.23 -3.57 20.80
N TYR A 8 2.07 -3.40 20.17
CA TYR A 8 1.97 -2.49 19.04
C TYR A 8 2.36 -1.05 19.45
N ASP A 9 2.07 -0.69 20.71
CA ASP A 9 2.29 0.65 21.28
C ASP A 9 3.59 0.78 22.08
N ASP A 10 4.47 -0.23 22.09
CA ASP A 10 5.72 -0.19 22.84
C ASP A 10 6.81 0.57 22.05
N PRO A 11 7.23 1.78 22.49
CA PRO A 11 8.16 2.61 21.74
C PRO A 11 9.60 2.09 21.79
N ASP A 12 9.95 1.32 22.83
CA ASP A 12 11.34 0.90 23.09
C ASP A 12 11.81 -0.21 22.14
N ILE A 13 10.88 -0.92 21.48
CA ILE A 13 11.18 -1.98 20.53
C ILE A 13 10.50 -1.68 19.21
N SER A 14 11.25 -1.20 18.22
CA SER A 14 10.83 -1.07 16.82
C SER A 14 9.46 -0.41 16.59
N ALA A 15 9.20 0.74 17.24
CA ALA A 15 7.92 1.47 17.22
C ALA A 15 7.15 1.42 15.88
N GLY A 16 5.83 1.23 15.95
CA GLY A 16 4.94 1.22 14.78
C GLY A 16 4.97 -0.05 13.91
N LYS A 17 5.85 -1.02 14.21
CA LYS A 17 5.89 -2.32 13.51
C LYS A 17 5.20 -3.42 14.33
N ILE A 18 4.57 -4.37 13.64
CA ILE A 18 4.10 -5.64 14.24
C ILE A 18 5.28 -6.34 14.92
N LYS A 19 5.10 -6.79 16.16
CA LYS A 19 6.16 -7.50 16.90
C LYS A 19 6.05 -9.00 16.73
N GLN A 20 7.00 -9.55 16.00
CA GLN A 20 7.16 -10.98 15.83
C GLN A 20 8.56 -11.40 16.28
N PHE A 21 8.63 -12.51 17.01
CA PHE A 21 9.86 -13.01 17.62
C PHE A 21 10.04 -14.50 17.35
N CYS A 22 11.29 -14.94 17.23
CA CYS A 22 11.58 -16.37 17.38
C CYS A 22 11.34 -16.80 18.85
N LYS A 23 11.34 -18.11 19.14
CA LYS A 23 11.08 -18.62 20.49
C LYS A 23 11.98 -18.01 21.56
N ALA A 24 13.29 -17.99 21.32
CA ALA A 24 14.28 -17.46 22.26
C ALA A 24 14.10 -15.95 22.49
N CYS A 25 13.97 -15.17 21.41
CA CYS A 25 13.72 -13.73 21.52
C CYS A 25 12.42 -13.45 22.26
N ASN A 26 11.34 -14.21 22.00
CA ASN A 26 10.06 -14.03 22.68
C ASN A 26 10.22 -14.19 24.20
N THR A 27 10.90 -15.25 24.66
CA THR A 27 11.14 -15.45 26.09
C THR A 27 11.90 -14.28 26.71
N GLN A 28 13.05 -13.88 26.13
CA GLN A 28 13.88 -12.80 26.67
C GLN A 28 13.12 -11.49 26.80
N VAL A 29 12.36 -11.17 25.77
CA VAL A 29 11.60 -9.94 25.64
C VAL A 29 10.41 -9.88 26.61
N HIS A 30 9.93 -11.02 27.12
CA HIS A 30 8.85 -11.11 28.10
C HIS A 30 9.35 -11.29 29.54
N LEU A 31 10.67 -11.40 29.77
CA LEU A 31 11.26 -11.35 31.12
C LEU A 31 11.26 -9.92 31.69
N HIS A 32 11.10 -8.90 30.84
CA HIS A 32 11.07 -7.52 31.29
C HIS A 32 9.85 -7.27 32.18
N PRO A 33 9.98 -6.63 33.37
CA PRO A 33 8.89 -6.49 34.34
C PRO A 33 7.60 -5.87 33.77
N LYS A 34 7.74 -4.84 32.93
CA LYS A 34 6.60 -4.19 32.23
C LYS A 34 5.83 -5.13 31.29
N ARG A 35 6.35 -6.32 30.99
CA ARG A 35 5.95 -7.18 29.86
C ARG A 35 5.68 -8.63 30.28
N LEU A 36 5.76 -8.92 31.58
CA LEU A 36 5.55 -10.26 32.17
C LEU A 36 4.14 -10.78 31.93
N ASN A 37 3.15 -9.89 31.95
CA ASN A 37 1.74 -10.26 31.82
C ASN A 37 1.24 -10.26 30.36
N HIS A 38 2.10 -9.99 29.39
CA HIS A 38 1.66 -9.89 28.00
C HIS A 38 1.28 -11.26 27.45
N LYS A 39 0.17 -11.29 26.71
CA LYS A 39 -0.23 -12.48 25.95
C LYS A 39 0.38 -12.46 24.55
N TYR A 40 1.20 -13.48 24.27
CA TYR A 40 1.74 -13.75 22.94
C TYR A 40 1.15 -15.03 22.38
N ASN A 41 0.94 -15.05 21.06
CA ASN A 41 0.37 -16.18 20.34
C ASN A 41 1.38 -16.77 19.36
N LEU A 42 1.29 -18.08 19.11
CA LEU A 42 2.04 -18.70 18.03
C LEU A 42 1.40 -18.29 16.70
N VAL A 43 2.20 -17.77 15.77
CA VAL A 43 1.73 -17.45 14.42
C VAL A 43 1.46 -18.76 13.68
N SER A 44 0.21 -18.97 13.29
CA SER A 44 -0.20 -20.12 12.48
C SER A 44 0.15 -19.89 11.01
N LEU A 45 0.65 -20.92 10.35
CA LEU A 45 0.82 -20.94 8.90
C LEU A 45 -0.36 -21.69 8.26
N PRO A 46 -0.87 -21.24 7.11
CA PRO A 46 -1.80 -22.04 6.31
C PRO A 46 -1.25 -23.44 6.03
N LYS A 47 -2.10 -24.46 6.10
CA LYS A 47 -1.71 -25.87 5.94
C LYS A 47 -1.17 -26.20 4.54
N ASP A 48 -1.53 -25.39 3.54
CA ASP A 48 -1.19 -25.61 2.13
C ASP A 48 0.21 -25.07 1.77
N LEU A 49 0.92 -24.46 2.72
CA LEU A 49 2.31 -24.06 2.53
C LEU A 49 3.23 -25.30 2.65
N PRO A 50 4.13 -25.54 1.67
CA PRO A 50 5.00 -26.72 1.67
C PRO A 50 5.86 -26.79 2.93
N ASP A 51 6.12 -28.02 3.37
CA ASP A 51 6.79 -28.40 4.61
C ASP A 51 7.92 -27.44 5.00
N TRP A 52 7.55 -26.52 5.89
CA TRP A 52 8.37 -25.46 6.45
C TRP A 52 9.60 -25.97 7.21
N ASP A 53 9.56 -27.25 7.62
CA ASP A 53 10.45 -27.84 8.63
C ASP A 53 11.94 -27.87 8.25
N ARG A 54 12.32 -27.54 7.01
CA ARG A 54 13.74 -27.61 6.58
C ARG A 54 14.43 -26.29 6.22
N ARG A 55 13.77 -25.13 6.19
CA ARG A 55 14.43 -23.87 5.78
C ARG A 55 14.19 -22.71 6.75
N ARG A 56 15.01 -22.66 7.81
CA ARG A 56 15.42 -21.44 8.53
C ARG A 56 14.32 -20.43 8.91
N GLY A 57 13.27 -20.84 9.63
CA GLY A 57 12.63 -19.97 10.61
C GLY A 57 12.01 -18.63 10.16
N CYS A 58 11.92 -18.34 8.85
CA CYS A 58 11.43 -17.08 8.29
C CYS A 58 10.13 -17.25 7.49
N ILE A 59 9.01 -16.73 8.00
CA ILE A 59 7.69 -16.78 7.35
C ILE A 59 7.81 -16.29 5.89
N PRO A 60 7.26 -17.03 4.90
CA PRO A 60 7.29 -16.59 3.51
C PRO A 60 6.58 -15.23 3.39
N CYS A 61 7.34 -14.24 2.95
CA CYS A 61 6.86 -12.89 2.71
C CYS A 61 6.69 -12.70 1.20
N GLN A 62 5.45 -12.57 0.75
CA GLN A 62 5.16 -12.16 -0.61
C GLN A 62 5.01 -10.64 -0.64
N LYS A 63 5.86 -9.98 -1.43
CA LYS A 63 5.69 -8.57 -1.73
C LYS A 63 4.64 -8.43 -2.82
N MET A 64 3.71 -7.50 -2.64
CA MET A 64 2.75 -7.11 -3.67
C MET A 64 3.12 -5.72 -4.21
N GLU A 65 2.75 -5.45 -5.44
CA GLU A 65 2.94 -4.15 -6.09
C GLU A 65 1.59 -3.45 -6.27
N LEU A 66 1.57 -2.14 -6.02
CA LEU A 66 0.44 -1.29 -6.36
C LEU A 66 0.43 -1.11 -7.88
N PHE A 67 -0.68 -1.45 -8.51
CA PHE A 67 -0.82 -1.33 -9.96
C PHE A 67 -2.00 -0.43 -10.39
N ALA A 68 -2.98 -0.19 -9.51
CA ALA A 68 -4.05 0.75 -9.80
C ALA A 68 -4.59 1.42 -8.52
N VAL A 69 -5.04 2.65 -8.66
CA VAL A 69 -5.78 3.40 -7.64
C VAL A 69 -7.06 3.93 -8.26
N LEU A 70 -8.20 3.55 -7.69
CA LEU A 70 -9.49 4.11 -8.02
C LEU A 70 -9.76 5.30 -7.09
N CYS A 71 -10.09 6.45 -7.66
CA CYS A 71 -10.32 7.69 -6.90
C CYS A 71 -11.74 8.22 -7.11
N ILE A 72 -12.26 8.93 -6.11
CA ILE A 72 -13.55 9.62 -6.17
C ILE A 72 -13.50 10.89 -5.31
N GLU A 73 -13.73 12.05 -5.92
CA GLU A 73 -13.82 13.31 -5.16
C GLU A 73 -15.25 13.52 -4.63
N THR A 74 -16.28 13.25 -5.46
CA THR A 74 -17.69 13.43 -5.08
C THR A 74 -18.56 12.28 -5.57
N SER A 75 -18.81 12.20 -6.88
CA SER A 75 -19.70 11.20 -7.51
C SER A 75 -19.12 10.56 -8.77
N HIS A 76 -17.95 11.04 -9.23
CA HIS A 76 -17.30 10.57 -10.44
C HIS A 76 -16.05 9.77 -10.10
N TYR A 77 -15.98 8.54 -10.60
CA TYR A 77 -14.81 7.69 -10.44
C TYR A 77 -13.81 7.93 -11.56
N ILE A 78 -12.56 8.12 -11.17
CA ILE A 78 -11.40 8.22 -12.05
C ILE A 78 -10.38 7.15 -11.65
N ALA A 79 -9.48 6.77 -12.54
CA ALA A 79 -8.51 5.73 -12.27
C ALA A 79 -7.08 6.17 -12.58
N PHE A 80 -6.17 5.76 -11.71
CA PHE A 80 -4.73 5.79 -11.93
C PHE A 80 -4.23 4.38 -12.14
N VAL A 81 -3.50 4.15 -13.22
CA VAL A 81 -2.98 2.82 -13.55
C VAL A 81 -1.48 2.88 -13.78
N LYS A 82 -0.75 1.98 -13.13
CA LYS A 82 0.68 1.81 -13.33
C LYS A 82 0.93 0.88 -14.52
N TYR A 83 1.59 1.39 -15.55
CA TYR A 83 1.80 0.63 -16.81
C TYR A 83 3.22 0.05 -16.95
N GLY A 84 4.11 0.38 -16.02
CA GLY A 84 5.50 -0.11 -16.02
C GLY A 84 6.09 -0.10 -14.62
N LYS A 85 7.32 -0.61 -14.48
CA LYS A 85 7.99 -0.71 -13.17
C LYS A 85 8.49 0.64 -12.65
N ASP A 86 8.76 1.58 -13.56
CA ASP A 86 9.22 2.93 -13.21
C ASP A 86 8.24 3.63 -12.26
N ASN A 87 8.76 4.45 -11.37
CA ASN A 87 7.97 5.26 -10.46
C ASN A 87 7.14 6.31 -11.18
N SER A 88 7.57 6.78 -12.36
CA SER A 88 6.80 7.73 -13.18
C SER A 88 5.84 7.05 -14.17
N ALA A 89 5.78 5.72 -14.20
CA ALA A 89 4.97 4.98 -15.18
C ALA A 89 3.48 4.93 -14.78
N TRP A 90 2.85 6.11 -14.69
CA TRP A 90 1.44 6.27 -14.36
C TRP A 90 0.63 6.88 -15.50
N LEU A 91 -0.60 6.37 -15.66
CA LEU A 91 -1.64 6.91 -16.52
C LEU A 91 -2.83 7.32 -15.67
N PHE A 92 -3.41 8.46 -16.02
CA PHE A 92 -4.69 8.94 -15.53
C PHE A 92 -5.77 8.60 -16.55
N PHE A 93 -6.87 8.04 -16.10
CA PHE A 93 -8.03 7.69 -16.92
C PHE A 93 -9.28 8.36 -16.37
N ASP A 94 -9.96 9.09 -17.26
CA ASP A 94 -11.26 9.69 -17.02
C ASP A 94 -12.23 9.26 -18.13
N SER A 95 -13.31 8.59 -17.73
CA SER A 95 -14.34 8.09 -18.64
C SER A 95 -15.26 9.19 -19.19
N MET A 96 -15.27 10.36 -18.57
CA MET A 96 -16.12 11.51 -18.90
C MET A 96 -15.30 12.80 -19.03
N ALA A 97 -14.06 12.68 -19.53
CA ALA A 97 -13.12 13.79 -19.66
C ALA A 97 -13.63 14.93 -20.55
N ASP A 98 -14.38 14.58 -21.60
CA ASP A 98 -15.02 15.55 -22.49
C ASP A 98 -16.37 15.02 -23.00
N ARG A 99 -17.15 15.88 -23.67
CA ARG A 99 -18.46 15.53 -24.23
C ARG A 99 -18.65 16.18 -25.59
N ASP A 100 -19.00 15.37 -26.58
CA ASP A 100 -19.46 15.87 -27.88
C ASP A 100 -21.00 15.95 -27.90
N GLY A 101 -21.52 17.11 -28.23
CA GLY A 101 -22.96 17.38 -28.32
C GLY A 101 -23.70 17.62 -26.98
N GLY A 102 -24.98 17.98 -27.10
CA GLY A 102 -25.86 18.30 -25.97
C GLY A 102 -26.64 17.09 -25.44
N GLN A 103 -27.96 17.12 -25.57
CA GLN A 103 -28.86 16.06 -25.07
C GLN A 103 -28.59 14.67 -25.69
N ASN A 104 -28.35 14.61 -27.00
CA ASN A 104 -27.99 13.36 -27.71
C ASN A 104 -26.47 13.16 -27.83
N GLY A 105 -25.70 13.88 -27.02
CA GLY A 105 -24.25 13.79 -27.00
C GLY A 105 -23.74 12.53 -26.30
N PHE A 106 -22.46 12.23 -26.51
CA PHE A 106 -21.75 11.11 -25.87
C PHE A 106 -20.48 11.61 -25.19
N ASN A 107 -20.03 10.85 -24.19
CA ASN A 107 -18.81 11.18 -23.47
C ASN A 107 -17.58 10.69 -24.25
N ILE A 108 -16.50 11.45 -24.20
CA ILE A 108 -15.22 11.13 -24.79
C ILE A 108 -14.27 10.77 -23.65
N PRO A 109 -13.83 9.51 -23.53
CA PRO A 109 -12.89 9.11 -22.50
C PRO A 109 -11.47 9.59 -22.86
N GLN A 110 -10.66 9.86 -21.84
CA GLN A 110 -9.27 10.26 -22.03
C GLN A 110 -8.32 9.43 -21.16
N VAL A 111 -7.18 9.07 -21.74
CA VAL A 111 -6.03 8.50 -21.04
C VAL A 111 -4.87 9.48 -21.18
N THR A 112 -4.36 9.98 -20.06
CA THR A 112 -3.32 11.00 -20.03
C THR A 112 -2.13 10.51 -19.21
N PRO A 113 -0.88 10.65 -19.69
CA PRO A 113 0.30 10.39 -18.88
C PRO A 113 0.37 11.32 -17.67
N CYS A 114 0.70 10.79 -16.49
CA CYS A 114 0.80 11.57 -15.26
C CYS A 114 2.11 11.29 -14.52
N LEU A 115 3.22 11.72 -15.13
CA LEU A 115 4.57 11.49 -14.63
C LEU A 115 4.79 12.15 -13.26
N GLU A 116 4.09 13.26 -12.99
CA GLU A 116 4.18 14.02 -11.74
C GLU A 116 3.81 13.20 -10.50
N VAL A 117 2.93 12.20 -10.66
CA VAL A 117 2.56 11.26 -9.58
C VAL A 117 3.80 10.57 -9.03
N GLY A 118 4.72 10.17 -9.91
CA GLY A 118 5.95 9.50 -9.53
C GLY A 118 6.88 10.35 -8.66
N GLU A 119 6.88 11.67 -8.83
CA GLU A 119 7.69 12.58 -8.02
C GLU A 119 7.11 12.74 -6.62
N TYR A 120 5.79 12.89 -6.49
CA TYR A 120 5.14 12.96 -5.18
C TYR A 120 5.25 11.64 -4.41
N LEU A 121 5.16 10.49 -5.08
CA LEU A 121 5.30 9.18 -4.44
C LEU A 121 6.74 8.88 -3.95
N LYS A 122 7.74 9.66 -4.36
CA LYS A 122 9.11 9.58 -3.83
C LYS A 122 9.28 10.39 -2.53
N MET A 123 8.38 11.32 -2.24
CA MET A 123 8.43 12.15 -1.04
C MET A 123 8.09 11.33 0.21
N SER A 124 8.60 11.76 1.36
CA SER A 124 8.20 11.17 2.64
C SER A 124 6.75 11.54 2.98
N PRO A 125 6.04 10.72 3.79
CA PRO A 125 4.72 11.08 4.30
C PRO A 125 4.72 12.42 5.04
N GLU A 126 5.80 12.73 5.77
CA GLU A 126 5.96 13.99 6.50
C GLU A 126 6.05 15.20 5.56
N ASP A 127 6.84 15.08 4.48
CA ASP A 127 6.95 16.14 3.47
C ASP A 127 5.61 16.34 2.75
N LEU A 128 4.92 15.26 2.39
CA LEU A 128 3.59 15.31 1.77
C LEU A 128 2.57 15.97 2.68
N HIS A 129 2.62 15.70 3.99
CA HIS A 129 1.72 16.30 4.96
C HIS A 129 1.97 17.80 5.15
N SER A 130 3.22 18.25 5.02
CA SER A 130 3.58 19.67 5.09
C SER A 130 3.15 20.46 3.85
N LEU A 131 2.86 19.77 2.74
CA LEU A 131 2.47 20.39 1.49
C LEU A 131 0.99 20.77 1.52
N ASP A 132 0.67 21.99 1.12
CA ASP A 132 -0.73 22.36 0.86
C ASP A 132 -1.26 21.54 -0.33
N SER A 133 -2.34 20.79 -0.11
CA SER A 133 -2.95 19.94 -1.13
C SER A 133 -3.40 20.71 -2.38
N ARG A 134 -3.65 22.02 -2.26
CA ARG A 134 -3.97 22.92 -3.39
C ARG A 134 -2.76 23.22 -4.26
N ARG A 135 -1.54 22.98 -3.77
CA ARG A 135 -0.29 23.20 -4.50
C ARG A 135 0.22 21.94 -5.19
N ILE A 136 -0.38 20.78 -4.91
CA ILE A 136 -0.09 19.53 -5.62
C ILE A 136 -0.50 19.72 -7.08
N GLN A 137 0.44 19.48 -7.99
CA GLN A 137 0.26 19.72 -9.42
C GLN A 137 -0.53 18.60 -10.09
N GLY A 138 -1.27 18.97 -11.13
CA GLY A 138 -1.91 18.03 -12.04
C GLY A 138 -2.91 17.09 -11.35
N CYS A 139 -2.96 15.86 -11.84
CA CYS A 139 -3.88 14.84 -11.33
C CYS A 139 -3.36 14.16 -10.04
N ALA A 140 -2.12 14.41 -9.63
CA ALA A 140 -1.55 13.81 -8.42
C ALA A 140 -2.33 14.15 -7.14
N ARG A 141 -3.00 15.32 -7.09
CA ARG A 141 -3.90 15.67 -5.98
C ARG A 141 -5.00 14.63 -5.82
N GLN A 142 -5.62 14.22 -6.92
CA GLN A 142 -6.74 13.27 -6.88
C GLN A 142 -6.28 11.89 -6.41
N LEU A 143 -5.07 11.47 -6.80
CA LEU A 143 -4.49 10.22 -6.30
C LEU A 143 -4.22 10.26 -4.79
N LEU A 144 -3.70 11.38 -4.27
CA LEU A 144 -3.27 11.48 -2.86
C LEU A 144 -4.42 11.84 -1.91
N CYS A 145 -5.41 12.61 -2.37
CA CYS A 145 -6.50 13.12 -1.54
C CYS A 145 -7.81 12.35 -1.71
N ASP A 146 -8.05 11.77 -2.89
CA ASP A 146 -9.36 11.22 -3.27
C ASP A 146 -9.31 9.71 -3.51
N ALA A 147 -8.29 9.01 -2.97
CA ALA A 147 -8.14 7.57 -3.11
C ALA A 147 -9.29 6.80 -2.44
N TYR A 148 -9.98 5.97 -3.22
CA TYR A 148 -11.08 5.12 -2.77
C TYR A 148 -10.66 3.66 -2.63
N MET A 149 -9.97 3.11 -3.63
CA MET A 149 -9.45 1.74 -3.59
C MET A 149 -8.03 1.67 -4.15
N CYS A 150 -7.13 1.00 -3.41
CA CYS A 150 -5.79 0.68 -3.86
C CYS A 150 -5.70 -0.81 -4.23
N MET A 151 -5.36 -1.11 -5.48
CA MET A 151 -5.32 -2.46 -6.01
C MET A 151 -3.88 -2.95 -6.10
N TYR A 152 -3.63 -4.11 -5.48
CA TYR A 152 -2.31 -4.74 -5.41
C TYR A 152 -2.31 -6.09 -6.12
N GLN A 153 -1.20 -6.42 -6.76
CA GLN A 153 -1.02 -7.71 -7.43
C GLN A 153 0.34 -8.33 -7.11
N SER A 154 0.51 -9.61 -7.43
CA SER A 154 1.84 -10.24 -7.40
C SER A 154 2.73 -9.60 -8.46
N PRO A 155 4.00 -9.25 -8.19
CA PRO A 155 4.92 -8.68 -9.18
C PRO A 155 5.19 -9.58 -10.39
N THR A 156 4.79 -10.86 -10.33
CA THR A 156 4.85 -11.81 -11.44
C THR A 156 3.68 -11.68 -12.42
N MET A 157 2.66 -10.88 -12.09
CA MET A 157 1.43 -10.69 -12.89
C MET A 157 1.44 -9.41 -13.73
N SER A 158 2.47 -8.56 -13.62
CA SER A 158 2.58 -7.37 -14.45
C SER A 158 2.56 -7.77 -15.93
N LEU A 159 1.65 -7.18 -16.71
CA LEU A 159 1.44 -7.52 -18.13
C LEU A 159 2.68 -7.28 -19.01
N TYR A 160 3.65 -6.50 -18.52
CA TYR A 160 4.89 -6.17 -19.20
C TYR A 160 6.11 -6.59 -18.35
N LYS A 161 7.02 -7.38 -18.95
CA LYS A 161 8.25 -7.88 -18.33
C LYS A 161 9.34 -6.83 -18.27
#